data_AF-A0A7X7ZHS9-F1
#
_entry.id   AF-A0A7X7ZHS9-F1
#
_cell.length_a   1.000
_cell.length_b   1.000
_cell.length_c   1.000
_cell.angle_alpha   90.00
_cell.angle_beta   90.00
_cell.angle_gamma   90.00
#
_symmetry.space_group_name_H-M   'P 1'
#
loop_
_entity.id
_entity.type
_entity.pdbx_description
1 polymer ?
#
loop_
_entity_poly.entity_id
_entity_poly.type
_entity_poly.pdbx_seq_one_letter_code
_entity_poly.pdbx_strand_id
1 'polypeptide(L)'
;MTTTTPHDTSIVAALLDKGVRIPNPGSLEVAADVDPRRISGDNVTIHAGCRIRGAKTVIGAGSTLGAEGPVTVENCQLGRDVELKGGFFAKAVFLDRANMGLAAHVREGSLLEEESGGAHCVGLKQTILFPFVTLGSLINFCDCLMSGGTSRADHSEVGSSYIHFNFTPDGNKTTASLFGDVPRGVMLDQPAIFLGGQGGAVGPVRTGYGTVVAAGSVLRGDVNDDGMLVVPRPAPGITRPVAKHSYRQLPRLLERNLTYIASLDALEAWYRGVRGDFFAAWPLGELVHEGALAAIASGRSERVKRL
;
A
#
# COMPACT_ATOMS: atom_id res chain seq x y z
N MET A 1 -16.10 -13.17 -40.01
CA MET A 1 -16.55 -12.66 -38.69
C MET A 1 -15.95 -13.57 -37.64
N THR A 2 -14.85 -13.14 -37.04
CA THR A 2 -14.14 -13.85 -35.99
C THR A 2 -15.03 -13.90 -34.75
N THR A 3 -15.38 -15.11 -34.35
CA THR A 3 -16.08 -15.42 -33.10
C THR A 3 -15.23 -14.94 -31.93
N THR A 4 -15.67 -13.86 -31.28
CA THR A 4 -15.21 -13.47 -29.95
C THR A 4 -15.49 -14.63 -29.02
N THR A 5 -14.43 -15.27 -28.52
CA THR A 5 -14.51 -16.24 -27.43
C THR A 5 -15.30 -15.62 -26.28
N PRO A 6 -16.33 -16.28 -25.74
CA PRO A 6 -17.01 -15.77 -24.56
C PRO A 6 -15.97 -15.66 -23.44
N HIS A 7 -15.77 -14.45 -22.92
CA HIS A 7 -15.32 -14.33 -21.53
C HIS A 7 -16.28 -15.17 -20.67
N ASP A 8 -15.76 -15.82 -19.64
CA ASP A 8 -16.48 -16.87 -18.92
C ASP A 8 -17.73 -16.31 -18.21
N THR A 9 -18.84 -16.25 -18.96
CA THR A 9 -20.14 -15.76 -18.49
C THR A 9 -20.65 -16.57 -17.31
N SER A 10 -20.11 -17.78 -17.11
CA SER A 10 -20.44 -18.62 -15.96
C SER A 10 -19.96 -18.04 -14.63
N ILE A 11 -18.78 -17.39 -14.60
CA ILE A 11 -18.26 -16.77 -13.37
C ILE A 11 -19.11 -15.56 -13.00
N VAL A 12 -19.42 -14.70 -13.99
CA VAL A 12 -20.26 -13.52 -13.75
C VAL A 12 -21.67 -13.94 -13.29
N ALA A 13 -22.25 -14.99 -13.89
CA ALA A 13 -23.51 -15.56 -13.45
C ALA A 13 -23.44 -16.07 -12.00
N ALA A 14 -22.38 -16.82 -11.65
CA ALA A 14 -22.18 -17.32 -10.28
C ALA A 14 -22.05 -16.18 -9.25
N LEU A 15 -21.42 -15.06 -9.62
CA LEU A 15 -21.33 -13.88 -8.75
C LEU A 15 -22.70 -13.22 -8.54
N LEU A 16 -23.50 -13.08 -9.60
CA LEU A 16 -24.87 -12.58 -9.51
C LEU A 16 -25.74 -13.48 -8.62
N ASP A 17 -25.67 -14.80 -8.81
CA ASP A 17 -26.41 -15.79 -8.00
C ASP A 17 -26.00 -15.74 -6.52
N LYS A 18 -24.74 -15.38 -6.23
CA LYS A 18 -24.23 -15.20 -4.87
C LYS A 18 -24.74 -13.91 -4.21
N GLY A 19 -25.28 -12.96 -4.97
CA GLY A 19 -25.79 -11.68 -4.48
C GLY A 19 -24.90 -10.46 -4.78
N VAL A 20 -23.81 -10.63 -5.54
CA VAL A 20 -22.96 -9.50 -5.94
C VAL A 20 -23.76 -8.54 -6.82
N ARG A 21 -23.79 -7.26 -6.45
CA ARG A 21 -24.43 -6.22 -7.25
C ARG A 21 -23.52 -5.82 -8.40
N ILE A 22 -23.92 -6.18 -9.61
CA ILE A 22 -23.22 -5.81 -10.84
C ILE A 22 -24.21 -5.06 -11.74
N PRO A 23 -24.21 -3.71 -11.74
CA PRO A 23 -25.21 -2.93 -12.48
C PRO A 23 -25.20 -3.17 -13.99
N ASN A 24 -24.05 -3.51 -14.57
CA ASN A 24 -23.92 -3.86 -15.98
C ASN A 24 -23.02 -5.10 -16.16
N PRO A 25 -23.57 -6.32 -16.02
CA PRO A 25 -22.78 -7.56 -16.04
C PRO A 25 -22.01 -7.79 -17.35
N GLY A 26 -22.59 -7.39 -18.48
CA GLY A 26 -21.95 -7.54 -19.81
C GLY A 26 -20.72 -6.66 -20.02
N SER A 27 -20.44 -5.73 -19.10
CA SER A 27 -19.26 -4.87 -19.15
C SER A 27 -18.08 -5.38 -18.33
N LEU A 28 -18.25 -6.43 -17.52
CA LEU A 28 -17.18 -6.97 -16.71
C LEU A 28 -16.28 -7.91 -17.52
N GLU A 29 -14.98 -7.83 -17.27
CA GLU A 29 -14.03 -8.86 -17.71
C GLU A 29 -13.54 -9.63 -16.49
N VAL A 30 -13.95 -10.89 -16.37
CA VAL A 30 -13.46 -11.79 -15.31
C VAL A 30 -12.65 -12.91 -15.97
N ALA A 31 -11.40 -13.07 -15.53
CA ALA A 31 -10.52 -14.12 -16.04
C ALA A 31 -10.92 -15.50 -15.51
N ALA A 32 -10.65 -16.54 -16.30
CA ALA A 32 -11.01 -17.92 -15.97
C ALA A 32 -10.31 -18.50 -14.74
N ASP A 33 -9.24 -17.84 -14.26
CA ASP A 33 -8.52 -18.26 -13.06
C ASP A 33 -9.13 -17.69 -11.76
N VAL A 34 -10.14 -16.82 -11.85
CA VAL A 34 -10.83 -16.26 -10.68
C VAL A 34 -11.79 -17.30 -10.09
N ASP A 35 -11.68 -17.55 -8.79
CA ASP A 35 -12.58 -18.44 -8.05
C ASP A 35 -13.75 -17.63 -7.43
N PRO A 36 -15.01 -17.81 -7.88
CA PRO A 36 -16.18 -17.10 -7.31
C PRO A 36 -16.37 -17.36 -5.81
N ARG A 37 -15.83 -18.45 -5.26
CA ARG A 37 -15.91 -18.75 -3.82
C ARG A 37 -15.11 -17.75 -2.99
N ARG A 38 -14.07 -17.13 -3.57
CA ARG A 38 -13.22 -16.11 -2.93
C ARG A 38 -13.78 -14.69 -3.00
N ILE A 39 -14.93 -14.49 -3.62
CA ILE A 39 -15.61 -13.19 -3.72
C ILE A 39 -16.87 -13.26 -2.87
N SER A 40 -17.01 -12.43 -1.83
CA SER A 40 -18.23 -12.38 -1.03
C SER A 40 -19.43 -11.99 -1.89
N GLY A 41 -20.59 -12.59 -1.63
CA GLY A 41 -21.86 -12.14 -2.18
C GLY A 41 -22.56 -11.08 -1.32
N ASP A 42 -22.09 -10.91 -0.08
CA ASP A 42 -22.70 -10.01 0.89
C ASP A 42 -22.28 -8.56 0.63
N ASN A 43 -23.22 -7.75 0.16
CA ASN A 43 -23.08 -6.31 -0.06
C ASN A 43 -21.89 -5.88 -0.96
N VAL A 44 -21.39 -6.77 -1.82
CA VAL A 44 -20.34 -6.42 -2.78
C VAL A 44 -20.94 -5.73 -4.01
N THR A 45 -20.34 -4.62 -4.43
CA THR A 45 -20.70 -3.91 -5.67
C THR A 45 -19.53 -3.84 -6.63
N ILE A 46 -19.74 -4.24 -7.89
CA ILE A 46 -18.73 -4.16 -8.95
C ILE A 46 -19.31 -3.34 -10.10
N HIS A 47 -18.78 -2.13 -10.29
CA HIS A 47 -19.23 -1.19 -11.29
C HIS A 47 -18.74 -1.55 -12.70
N ALA A 48 -19.33 -0.90 -13.70
CA ALA A 48 -19.12 -1.22 -15.10
C ALA A 48 -17.66 -1.07 -15.56
N GLY A 49 -17.23 -1.95 -16.46
CA GLY A 49 -15.90 -1.91 -17.08
C GLY A 49 -14.75 -2.45 -16.21
N CYS A 50 -15.03 -2.94 -15.01
CA CYS A 50 -14.00 -3.51 -14.13
C CYS A 50 -13.45 -4.83 -14.69
N ARG A 51 -12.16 -5.09 -14.39
CA ARG A 51 -11.43 -6.29 -14.78
C ARG A 51 -10.92 -7.01 -13.54
N ILE A 52 -11.24 -8.30 -13.42
CA ILE A 52 -10.88 -9.11 -12.25
C ILE A 52 -10.10 -10.32 -12.73
N ARG A 53 -8.89 -10.50 -12.19
CA ARG A 53 -7.95 -11.53 -12.64
C ARG A 53 -7.21 -12.15 -11.47
N GLY A 54 -6.64 -13.33 -11.65
CA GLY A 54 -5.73 -13.92 -10.68
C GLY A 54 -6.40 -14.88 -9.71
N ALA A 55 -5.88 -16.11 -9.66
CA ALA A 55 -6.36 -17.18 -8.77
C ALA A 55 -6.32 -16.86 -7.28
N LYS A 56 -5.56 -15.84 -6.86
CA LYS A 56 -5.49 -15.40 -5.46
C LYS A 56 -6.43 -14.24 -5.14
N THR A 57 -7.20 -13.74 -6.09
CA THR A 57 -8.08 -12.59 -5.83
C THR A 57 -9.16 -12.94 -4.80
N VAL A 58 -9.28 -12.08 -3.78
CA VAL A 58 -10.28 -12.18 -2.70
C VAL A 58 -10.98 -10.83 -2.59
N ILE A 59 -12.31 -10.83 -2.52
CA ILE A 59 -13.12 -9.62 -2.33
C ILE A 59 -14.01 -9.85 -1.11
N GLY A 60 -13.73 -9.17 0.00
CA GLY A 60 -14.52 -9.28 1.24
C GLY A 60 -15.88 -8.58 1.14
N ALA A 61 -16.75 -8.90 2.10
CA ALA A 61 -18.12 -8.35 2.17
C ALA A 61 -18.13 -6.81 2.20
N GLY A 62 -19.16 -6.18 1.65
CA GLY A 62 -19.31 -4.72 1.62
C GLY A 62 -18.38 -3.97 0.64
N SER A 63 -17.43 -4.67 0.01
CA SER A 63 -16.44 -4.01 -0.87
C SER A 63 -17.08 -3.43 -2.14
N THR A 64 -16.61 -2.25 -2.54
CA THR A 64 -17.06 -1.56 -3.75
C THR A 64 -15.90 -1.34 -4.71
N LEU A 65 -16.07 -1.80 -5.95
CA LEU A 65 -15.09 -1.69 -7.02
C LEU A 65 -15.58 -0.79 -8.13
N GLY A 66 -14.84 0.27 -8.40
CA GLY A 66 -14.98 1.11 -9.60
C GLY A 66 -16.07 2.19 -9.53
N ALA A 67 -16.38 2.71 -8.35
CA ALA A 67 -17.42 3.72 -8.15
C ALA A 67 -17.15 5.06 -8.88
N GLU A 68 -15.88 5.44 -9.05
CA GLU A 68 -15.46 6.68 -9.74
C GLU A 68 -14.91 6.41 -11.15
N GLY A 69 -14.56 5.15 -11.47
CA GLY A 69 -14.12 4.70 -12.78
C GLY A 69 -13.67 3.24 -12.76
N PRO A 70 -13.45 2.59 -13.91
CA PRO A 70 -13.09 1.18 -13.96
C PRO A 70 -11.83 0.84 -13.14
N VAL A 71 -11.87 -0.30 -12.44
CA VAL A 71 -10.68 -0.87 -11.79
C VAL A 71 -10.19 -2.11 -12.51
N THR A 72 -8.87 -2.32 -12.51
CA THR A 72 -8.26 -3.64 -12.72
C THR A 72 -7.78 -4.16 -11.38
N VAL A 73 -8.25 -5.35 -10.98
CA VAL A 73 -7.83 -6.06 -9.78
C VAL A 73 -7.17 -7.38 -10.20
N GLU A 74 -5.91 -7.56 -9.83
CA GLU A 74 -5.14 -8.76 -10.17
C GLU A 74 -4.42 -9.34 -8.94
N ASN A 75 -4.85 -10.52 -8.48
CA ASN A 75 -4.28 -11.20 -7.31
C ASN A 75 -4.24 -10.31 -6.04
N CYS A 76 -5.25 -9.48 -5.83
CA CYS A 76 -5.38 -8.68 -4.61
C CYS A 76 -6.25 -9.38 -3.58
N GLN A 77 -5.99 -9.16 -2.30
CA GLN A 77 -6.83 -9.64 -1.20
C GLN A 77 -7.45 -8.46 -0.47
N LEU A 78 -8.77 -8.36 -0.52
CA LEU A 78 -9.53 -7.27 0.10
C LEU A 78 -10.26 -7.81 1.34
N GLY A 79 -10.11 -7.10 2.45
CA GLY A 79 -10.92 -7.23 3.65
C GLY A 79 -12.36 -6.77 3.42
N ARG A 80 -13.04 -6.47 4.51
CA ARG A 80 -14.44 -5.99 4.49
C ARG A 80 -14.49 -4.51 4.17
N ASP A 81 -15.55 -4.08 3.49
CA ASP A 81 -15.87 -2.66 3.24
C ASP A 81 -14.73 -1.90 2.53
N VAL A 82 -13.95 -2.58 1.68
CA VAL A 82 -12.86 -1.94 0.93
C VAL A 82 -13.42 -1.20 -0.28
N GLU A 83 -12.97 0.03 -0.48
CA GLU A 83 -13.36 0.86 -1.63
C GLU A 83 -12.19 1.10 -2.58
N LEU A 84 -12.21 0.46 -3.74
CA LEU A 84 -11.26 0.74 -4.82
C LEU A 84 -11.99 1.51 -5.91
N LYS A 85 -11.86 2.85 -5.91
CA LYS A 85 -12.78 3.73 -6.65
C LYS A 85 -12.46 3.83 -8.15
N GLY A 86 -11.21 3.64 -8.56
CA GLY A 86 -10.81 3.59 -9.96
C GLY A 86 -9.29 3.47 -10.13
N GLY A 87 -8.80 2.67 -11.09
CA GLY A 87 -7.36 2.51 -11.35
C GLY A 87 -6.86 1.07 -11.47
N PHE A 88 -5.61 0.84 -11.09
CA PHE A 88 -4.93 -0.45 -11.24
C PHE A 88 -4.38 -0.95 -9.90
N PHE A 89 -4.75 -2.18 -9.55
CA PHE A 89 -4.40 -2.83 -8.28
C PHE A 89 -3.90 -4.24 -8.59
N ALA A 90 -2.64 -4.52 -8.28
CA ALA A 90 -2.07 -5.85 -8.52
C ALA A 90 -1.18 -6.33 -7.38
N LYS A 91 -1.42 -7.56 -6.92
CA LYS A 91 -0.61 -8.28 -5.91
C LYS A 91 -0.45 -7.48 -4.61
N ALA A 92 -1.54 -6.85 -4.18
CA ALA A 92 -1.60 -5.99 -3.01
C ALA A 92 -2.74 -6.40 -2.08
N VAL A 93 -2.62 -6.00 -0.82
CA VAL A 93 -3.55 -6.38 0.25
C VAL A 93 -4.14 -5.12 0.85
N PHE A 94 -5.45 -5.14 1.05
CA PHE A 94 -6.23 -4.04 1.61
C PHE A 94 -7.06 -4.61 2.74
N LEU A 95 -6.83 -4.17 3.98
CA LEU A 95 -7.60 -4.61 5.13
C LEU A 95 -8.89 -3.81 5.28
N ASP A 96 -9.64 -4.10 6.33
CA ASP A 96 -11.01 -3.62 6.46
C ASP A 96 -11.11 -2.09 6.34
N ARG A 97 -12.07 -1.61 5.54
CA ARG A 97 -12.32 -0.19 5.29
C ARG A 97 -11.15 0.58 4.64
N ALA A 98 -10.12 -0.11 4.15
CA ALA A 98 -9.09 0.54 3.35
C ALA A 98 -9.70 1.10 2.06
N ASN A 99 -9.21 2.24 1.59
CA ASN A 99 -9.81 2.93 0.44
C ASN A 99 -8.76 3.59 -0.47
N MET A 100 -9.03 3.59 -1.77
CA MET A 100 -8.18 4.23 -2.77
C MET A 100 -9.04 4.97 -3.81
N GLY A 101 -8.77 6.26 -3.98
CA GLY A 101 -9.47 7.13 -4.93
C GLY A 101 -9.18 6.83 -6.41
N LEU A 102 -9.85 7.58 -7.30
CA LEU A 102 -9.66 7.49 -8.74
C LEU A 102 -8.18 7.59 -9.17
N ALA A 103 -7.83 6.86 -10.23
CA ALA A 103 -6.49 6.83 -10.81
C ALA A 103 -5.39 6.33 -9.84
N ALA A 104 -5.76 5.52 -8.85
CA ALA A 104 -4.79 4.83 -8.03
C ALA A 104 -4.00 3.78 -8.84
N HIS A 105 -2.74 3.59 -8.49
CA HIS A 105 -1.86 2.60 -9.09
C HIS A 105 -1.07 1.87 -7.99
N VAL A 106 -1.65 0.81 -7.45
CA VAL A 106 -1.08 0.04 -6.34
C VAL A 106 -0.54 -1.29 -6.86
N ARG A 107 0.73 -1.56 -6.56
CA ARG A 107 1.46 -2.71 -7.08
C ARG A 107 2.00 -3.60 -5.98
N GLU A 108 2.63 -4.69 -6.43
CA GLU A 108 3.11 -5.80 -5.61
C GLU A 108 3.80 -5.41 -4.30
N GLY A 109 3.50 -6.19 -3.26
CA GLY A 109 4.09 -6.03 -1.93
C GLY A 109 3.54 -4.82 -1.17
N SER A 110 2.46 -4.19 -1.64
CA SER A 110 1.77 -3.15 -0.88
C SER A 110 0.73 -3.77 0.04
N LEU A 111 0.68 -3.28 1.28
CA LEU A 111 -0.25 -3.68 2.33
C LEU A 111 -0.83 -2.41 2.96
N LEU A 112 -2.13 -2.24 2.82
CA LEU A 112 -2.88 -1.15 3.42
C LEU A 112 -3.70 -1.73 4.56
N GLU A 113 -3.36 -1.38 5.79
CA GLU A 113 -4.10 -1.83 6.97
C GLU A 113 -5.42 -1.06 7.14
N GLU A 114 -6.15 -1.36 8.22
CA GLU A 114 -7.54 -0.94 8.41
C GLU A 114 -7.69 0.58 8.30
N GLU A 115 -8.68 1.02 7.53
CA GLU A 115 -8.98 2.45 7.32
C GLU A 115 -7.84 3.30 6.75
N SER A 116 -6.72 2.69 6.34
CA SER A 116 -5.68 3.39 5.59
C SER A 116 -6.12 3.61 4.15
N GLY A 117 -5.59 4.64 3.51
CA GLY A 117 -6.04 4.94 2.17
C GLY A 117 -5.37 6.10 1.48
N GLY A 118 -5.82 6.36 0.26
CA GLY A 118 -5.31 7.42 -0.58
C GLY A 118 -6.42 8.12 -1.35
N ALA A 119 -6.26 9.42 -1.56
CA ALA A 119 -7.11 10.18 -2.47
C ALA A 119 -6.81 9.81 -3.94
N HIS A 120 -7.03 10.73 -4.89
CA HIS A 120 -6.84 10.42 -6.30
C HIS A 120 -5.36 10.46 -6.72
N CYS A 121 -5.03 9.68 -7.76
CA CYS A 121 -3.69 9.64 -8.37
C CYS A 121 -2.56 9.23 -7.39
N VAL A 122 -2.80 8.22 -6.56
CA VAL A 122 -1.81 7.68 -5.61
C VAL A 122 -1.13 6.42 -6.19
N GLY A 123 0.19 6.44 -6.26
CA GLY A 123 1.04 5.34 -6.72
C GLY A 123 1.82 4.67 -5.60
N LEU A 124 1.65 3.36 -5.44
CA LEU A 124 2.29 2.55 -4.40
C LEU A 124 2.94 1.28 -4.97
N LYS A 125 4.03 0.84 -4.34
CA LYS A 125 4.69 -0.43 -4.60
C LYS A 125 5.59 -0.74 -3.42
N GLN A 126 5.51 -1.95 -2.88
CA GLN A 126 6.30 -2.33 -1.69
C GLN A 126 6.11 -1.32 -0.55
N THR A 127 4.85 -0.92 -0.32
CA THR A 127 4.49 0.11 0.67
C THR A 127 3.57 -0.49 1.72
N ILE A 128 3.92 -0.33 2.99
CA ILE A 128 3.09 -0.77 4.10
C ILE A 128 2.55 0.46 4.83
N LEU A 129 1.22 0.61 4.84
CA LEU A 129 0.53 1.65 5.58
C LEU A 129 -0.18 0.99 6.76
N PHE A 130 0.18 1.41 7.96
CA PHE A 130 -0.49 0.99 9.20
C PHE A 130 -1.91 1.56 9.23
N PRO A 131 -2.75 1.17 10.22
CA PRO A 131 -4.14 1.56 10.24
C PRO A 131 -4.27 3.08 10.16
N PHE A 132 -5.39 3.55 9.59
CA PHE A 132 -5.79 4.94 9.40
C PHE A 132 -4.83 5.89 8.65
N VAL A 133 -3.61 5.48 8.29
CA VAL A 133 -2.66 6.33 7.55
C VAL A 133 -3.29 6.83 6.24
N THR A 134 -3.30 8.15 6.07
CA THR A 134 -3.94 8.82 4.92
C THR A 134 -2.91 9.39 3.97
N LEU A 135 -3.05 9.06 2.68
CA LEU A 135 -2.33 9.71 1.59
C LEU A 135 -3.26 10.71 0.90
N GLY A 136 -2.78 11.94 0.71
CA GLY A 136 -3.43 12.94 -0.14
C GLY A 136 -3.42 12.54 -1.62
N SER A 137 -3.50 13.54 -2.50
CA SER A 137 -3.58 13.31 -3.95
C SER A 137 -2.22 13.45 -4.65
N LEU A 138 -2.08 12.87 -5.84
CA LEU A 138 -0.90 13.05 -6.71
C LEU A 138 0.41 12.57 -6.06
N ILE A 139 0.37 11.42 -5.37
CA ILE A 139 1.47 10.91 -4.55
C ILE A 139 2.16 9.73 -5.24
N ASN A 140 3.48 9.63 -5.09
CA ASN A 140 4.23 8.39 -5.30
C ASN A 140 5.00 8.04 -4.03
N PHE A 141 4.54 7.02 -3.31
CA PHE A 141 5.03 6.67 -1.98
C PHE A 141 5.50 5.21 -1.92
N CYS A 142 6.35 4.82 -2.86
CA CYS A 142 6.84 3.44 -3.01
C CYS A 142 8.00 3.12 -2.05
N ASP A 143 8.14 1.85 -1.66
CA ASP A 143 9.29 1.31 -0.91
C ASP A 143 9.50 1.96 0.47
N CYS A 144 8.45 1.99 1.27
CA CYS A 144 8.49 2.53 2.63
C CYS A 144 7.43 1.88 3.53
N LEU A 145 7.57 2.10 4.83
CA LEU A 145 6.55 1.78 5.83
C LEU A 145 6.20 3.07 6.57
N MET A 146 4.91 3.31 6.81
CA MET A 146 4.45 4.45 7.60
C MET A 146 3.44 4.00 8.66
N SER A 147 3.64 4.50 9.88
CA SER A 147 2.82 4.24 11.06
C SER A 147 2.60 5.51 11.88
N GLY A 148 1.83 5.41 12.96
CA GLY A 148 1.55 6.50 13.90
C GLY A 148 0.16 7.08 13.72
N GLY A 149 -0.38 7.59 14.81
CA GLY A 149 -1.80 7.90 15.01
C GLY A 149 -2.45 6.88 15.94
N THR A 150 -3.64 7.22 16.42
CA THR A 150 -4.40 6.43 17.40
C THR A 150 -5.80 6.07 16.91
N SER A 151 -6.28 6.71 15.84
CA SER A 151 -7.59 6.46 15.27
C SER A 151 -7.74 7.06 13.88
N ARG A 152 -8.87 6.82 13.20
CA ARG A 152 -9.18 7.51 11.95
C ARG A 152 -9.23 9.04 12.07
N ALA A 153 -9.56 9.58 13.24
CA ALA A 153 -9.59 11.03 13.47
C ALA A 153 -8.22 11.61 13.84
N ASP A 154 -7.30 10.77 14.32
CA ASP A 154 -5.94 11.11 14.71
C ASP A 154 -4.96 10.16 14.01
N HIS A 155 -4.58 10.51 12.79
CA HIS A 155 -3.84 9.63 11.88
C HIS A 155 -2.61 10.31 11.30
N SER A 156 -1.61 9.51 10.95
CA SER A 156 -0.49 10.02 10.15
C SER A 156 -0.92 10.33 8.72
N GLU A 157 -0.38 11.41 8.17
CA GLU A 157 -0.77 11.92 6.86
C GLU A 157 0.45 12.20 5.97
N VAL A 158 0.30 11.86 4.69
CA VAL A 158 1.18 12.32 3.61
C VAL A 158 0.41 13.29 2.75
N GLY A 159 0.79 14.56 2.80
CA GLY A 159 0.12 15.62 2.06
C GLY A 159 0.24 15.47 0.55
N SER A 160 -0.67 16.09 -0.18
CA SER A 160 -0.74 15.98 -1.65
C SER A 160 0.56 16.37 -2.37
N SER A 161 0.84 15.73 -3.49
CA SER A 161 2.04 15.93 -4.31
C SER A 161 3.35 15.55 -3.63
N TYR A 162 3.32 14.56 -2.74
CA TYR A 162 4.51 14.02 -2.10
C TYR A 162 5.16 12.91 -2.93
N ILE A 163 6.50 12.91 -3.00
CA ILE A 163 7.28 11.86 -3.67
C ILE A 163 8.33 11.25 -2.73
N HIS A 164 8.29 9.94 -2.56
CA HIS A 164 9.40 9.18 -1.98
C HIS A 164 10.34 8.71 -3.09
N PHE A 165 11.56 9.26 -3.10
CA PHE A 165 12.59 8.92 -4.08
C PHE A 165 13.36 7.68 -3.61
N ASN A 166 13.11 6.55 -4.27
CA ASN A 166 13.62 5.23 -3.89
C ASN A 166 14.61 4.61 -4.92
N PHE A 167 15.16 5.42 -5.82
CA PHE A 167 16.19 5.01 -6.77
C PHE A 167 17.38 5.97 -6.74
N THR A 168 18.59 5.42 -6.87
CA THR A 168 19.81 6.20 -7.04
C THR A 168 19.97 6.62 -8.51
N PRO A 169 20.76 7.68 -8.78
CA PRO A 169 21.10 8.06 -10.16
C PRO A 169 21.82 6.96 -10.96
N ASP A 170 22.44 5.99 -10.28
CA ASP A 170 23.08 4.83 -10.91
C ASP A 170 22.08 3.70 -11.25
N GLY A 171 20.77 3.92 -11.06
CA GLY A 171 19.72 2.95 -11.36
C GLY A 171 19.52 1.88 -10.29
N ASN A 172 20.18 2.01 -9.14
CA ASN A 172 20.01 1.07 -8.04
C ASN A 172 18.78 1.41 -7.22
N LYS A 173 18.03 0.38 -6.83
CA LYS A 173 16.96 0.54 -5.86
C LYS A 173 17.56 0.89 -4.49
N THR A 174 17.11 1.98 -3.87
CA THR A 174 17.57 2.35 -2.53
C THR A 174 16.99 1.39 -1.50
N THR A 175 17.58 1.40 -0.31
CA THR A 175 16.92 0.86 0.89
C THR A 175 15.60 1.59 1.14
N ALA A 176 14.62 0.88 1.70
CA ALA A 176 13.32 1.43 2.03
C ALA A 176 13.37 2.39 3.24
N SER A 177 12.44 3.33 3.30
CA SER A 177 12.33 4.30 4.42
C SER A 177 11.34 3.84 5.49
N LEU A 178 11.55 4.29 6.73
CA LEU A 178 10.68 4.02 7.88
C LEU A 178 10.15 5.33 8.46
N PHE A 179 8.85 5.55 8.38
CA PHE A 179 8.17 6.66 9.04
C PHE A 179 7.47 6.09 10.29
N GLY A 180 8.10 6.25 11.45
CA GLY A 180 7.83 5.45 12.65
C GLY A 180 8.52 4.09 12.60
N ASP A 181 8.11 3.17 13.47
CA ASP A 181 8.60 1.79 13.51
C ASP A 181 7.49 0.77 13.78
N VAL A 182 7.82 -0.51 13.64
CA VAL A 182 6.84 -1.59 13.82
C VAL A 182 6.55 -1.86 15.30
N PRO A 183 7.56 -2.09 16.18
CA PRO A 183 7.30 -2.47 17.56
C PRO A 183 6.41 -1.51 18.34
N ARG A 184 6.58 -0.19 18.14
CA ARG A 184 5.70 0.82 18.74
C ARG A 184 4.42 1.02 17.93
N GLY A 185 4.53 1.03 16.60
CA GLY A 185 3.41 1.35 15.71
C GLY A 185 2.23 0.38 15.79
N VAL A 186 2.49 -0.92 16.03
CA VAL A 186 1.42 -1.94 16.10
C VAL A 186 0.54 -1.79 17.33
N MET A 187 0.97 -0.99 18.32
CA MET A 187 0.22 -0.73 19.54
C MET A 187 -0.88 0.34 19.34
N LEU A 188 -0.84 1.09 18.23
CA LEU A 188 -1.82 2.12 17.86
C LEU A 188 -2.00 3.21 18.93
N ASP A 189 -0.92 3.53 19.65
CA ASP A 189 -0.88 4.52 20.73
C ASP A 189 0.20 5.60 20.51
N GLN A 190 0.73 5.69 19.29
CA GLN A 190 1.83 6.59 18.96
C GLN A 190 1.33 7.88 18.29
N PRO A 191 1.97 9.04 18.52
CA PRO A 191 1.59 10.29 17.88
C PRO A 191 1.68 10.24 16.34
N ALA A 192 0.73 10.90 15.66
CA ALA A 192 0.69 10.98 14.20
C ALA A 192 1.93 11.66 13.60
N ILE A 193 2.42 11.14 12.47
CA ILE A 193 3.48 11.73 11.65
C ILE A 193 2.82 12.49 10.51
N PHE A 194 3.25 13.74 10.26
CA PHE A 194 2.75 14.56 9.17
C PHE A 194 3.87 14.86 8.17
N LEU A 195 3.74 14.35 6.94
CA LEU A 195 4.64 14.65 5.84
C LEU A 195 3.98 15.69 4.92
N GLY A 196 4.34 16.97 5.07
CA GLY A 196 3.69 18.06 4.34
C GLY A 196 3.72 17.93 2.82
N GLY A 197 2.61 18.32 2.17
CA GLY A 197 2.43 18.26 0.73
C GLY A 197 3.41 19.12 -0.07
N GLN A 198 3.44 18.92 -1.40
CA GLN A 198 4.49 19.46 -2.28
C GLN A 198 5.90 19.11 -1.80
N GLY A 199 6.03 18.02 -1.03
CA GLY A 199 7.25 17.61 -0.37
C GLY A 199 7.84 16.33 -0.96
N GLY A 200 8.87 15.82 -0.30
CA GLY A 200 9.40 14.51 -0.63
C GLY A 200 10.40 14.00 0.40
N ALA A 201 10.82 12.75 0.22
CA ALA A 201 11.88 12.13 1.00
C ALA A 201 12.83 11.39 0.06
N VAL A 202 14.12 11.63 0.20
CA VAL A 202 15.14 10.87 -0.53
C VAL A 202 15.62 9.72 0.33
N GLY A 203 15.13 8.53 0.01
CA GLY A 203 15.37 7.32 0.79
C GLY A 203 16.82 6.83 0.72
N PRO A 204 17.25 6.03 1.71
CA PRO A 204 16.51 5.70 2.93
C PRO A 204 16.54 6.85 3.97
N VAL A 205 15.39 7.13 4.58
CA VAL A 205 15.25 8.01 5.75
C VAL A 205 14.46 7.34 6.86
N ARG A 206 14.59 7.88 8.07
CA ARG A 206 13.75 7.54 9.22
C ARG A 206 13.11 8.77 9.85
N THR A 207 11.91 8.63 10.40
CA THR A 207 11.30 9.65 11.26
C THR A 207 10.74 9.04 12.54
N GLY A 208 10.88 9.73 13.66
CA GLY A 208 10.16 9.46 14.90
C GLY A 208 8.67 9.82 14.79
N TYR A 209 7.87 9.33 15.74
CA TYR A 209 6.45 9.64 15.85
C TYR A 209 6.24 11.12 16.17
N GLY A 210 5.07 11.68 15.84
CA GLY A 210 4.80 13.11 16.10
C GLY A 210 5.61 14.07 15.22
N THR A 211 6.45 13.58 14.31
CA THR A 211 7.24 14.42 13.41
C THR A 211 6.32 15.14 12.43
N VAL A 212 6.48 16.46 12.33
CA VAL A 212 5.80 17.31 11.35
C VAL A 212 6.83 17.88 10.39
N VAL A 213 6.80 17.45 9.14
CA VAL A 213 7.62 18.01 8.06
C VAL A 213 6.81 19.07 7.35
N ALA A 214 7.32 20.29 7.27
CA ALA A 214 6.64 21.40 6.60
C ALA A 214 6.41 21.12 5.11
N ALA A 215 5.29 21.61 4.56
CA ALA A 215 5.01 21.54 3.12
C ALA A 215 6.14 22.17 2.28
N GLY A 216 6.33 21.68 1.06
CA GLY A 216 7.41 22.13 0.17
C GLY A 216 8.81 21.60 0.52
N SER A 217 8.92 20.75 1.55
CA SER A 217 10.20 20.29 2.07
C SER A 217 10.63 18.94 1.49
N VAL A 218 11.93 18.77 1.26
CA VAL A 218 12.52 17.47 0.92
C VAL A 218 13.39 16.96 2.06
N LEU A 219 12.97 15.86 2.69
CA LEU A 219 13.72 15.18 3.72
C LEU A 219 14.89 14.40 3.10
N ARG A 220 16.11 14.62 3.60
CA ARG A 220 17.35 13.97 3.10
C ARG A 220 18.16 13.28 4.19
N GLY A 221 17.68 13.32 5.42
CA GLY A 221 18.34 12.79 6.59
C GLY A 221 17.30 12.25 7.57
N ASP A 222 17.77 11.46 8.52
CA ASP A 222 16.93 10.87 9.55
C ASP A 222 16.49 11.96 10.56
N VAL A 223 15.29 11.80 11.10
CA VAL A 223 14.73 12.58 12.22
C VAL A 223 14.43 11.56 13.31
N ASN A 224 15.42 11.22 14.13
CA ASN A 224 15.28 10.07 15.05
C ASN A 224 14.41 10.39 16.27
N ASP A 225 14.37 11.65 16.71
CA ASP A 225 13.58 12.07 17.84
C ASP A 225 12.11 12.20 17.48
N ASP A 226 11.23 11.89 18.43
CA ASP A 226 9.79 12.07 18.30
C ASP A 226 9.41 13.56 18.49
N GLY A 227 8.23 13.96 18.00
CA GLY A 227 7.64 15.29 18.26
C GLY A 227 8.34 16.46 17.56
N MET A 228 9.13 16.19 16.52
CA MET A 228 9.96 17.21 15.87
C MET A 228 9.20 17.99 14.80
N LEU A 229 9.26 19.32 14.84
CA LEU A 229 8.94 20.17 13.68
C LEU A 229 10.17 20.31 12.78
N VAL A 230 10.04 19.91 11.52
CA VAL A 230 11.13 19.82 10.56
C VAL A 230 10.88 20.74 9.38
N VAL A 231 11.74 21.75 9.25
CA VAL A 231 11.81 22.66 8.10
C VAL A 231 13.21 22.56 7.51
N PRO A 232 13.49 21.60 6.62
CA PRO A 232 14.80 21.40 6.03
C PRO A 232 15.23 22.63 5.23
N ARG A 233 16.49 23.05 5.40
CA ARG A 233 17.07 24.06 4.51
C ARG A 233 17.24 23.48 3.10
N PRO A 234 17.02 24.26 2.04
CA PRO A 234 17.39 23.86 0.69
C PRO A 234 18.87 23.46 0.62
N ALA A 235 19.18 22.41 -0.14
CA ALA A 235 20.57 22.03 -0.36
C ALA A 235 21.32 23.16 -1.10
N PRO A 236 22.59 23.46 -0.74
CA PRO A 236 23.38 24.42 -1.49
C PRO A 236 23.51 24.03 -2.95
N GLY A 237 23.46 25.01 -3.85
CA GLY A 237 23.74 24.77 -5.27
C GLY A 237 25.17 24.28 -5.47
N ILE A 238 25.34 23.20 -6.22
CA ILE A 238 26.66 22.65 -6.60
C ILE A 238 26.66 22.28 -8.08
N THR A 239 27.77 22.56 -8.76
CA THR A 239 28.03 22.09 -10.13
C THR A 239 29.40 21.43 -10.16
N ARG A 240 29.44 20.15 -10.53
CA ARG A 240 30.67 19.36 -10.65
C ARG A 240 30.46 18.23 -11.66
N PRO A 241 31.53 17.63 -12.22
CA PRO A 241 31.40 16.42 -13.02
C PRO A 241 30.69 15.29 -12.27
N VAL A 242 29.90 14.49 -13.00
CA VAL A 242 29.20 13.33 -12.43
C VAL A 242 30.21 12.23 -12.09
N ALA A 243 30.20 11.78 -10.83
CA ALA A 243 30.96 10.62 -10.39
C ALA A 243 30.01 9.44 -10.18
N LYS A 244 30.06 8.45 -11.08
CA LYS A 244 29.27 7.21 -10.98
C LYS A 244 29.78 6.32 -9.87
N HIS A 245 28.90 5.47 -9.32
CA HIS A 245 29.24 4.43 -8.34
C HIS A 245 29.86 4.97 -7.05
N SER A 246 29.53 6.21 -6.68
CA SER A 246 30.04 6.88 -5.48
C SER A 246 29.21 6.48 -4.24
N TYR A 247 29.39 5.27 -3.73
CA TYR A 247 28.70 4.76 -2.52
C TYR A 247 29.33 5.28 -1.21
N ARG A 248 29.25 6.60 -0.97
CA ARG A 248 29.88 7.23 0.20
C ARG A 248 29.26 6.85 1.54
N GLN A 249 28.08 6.24 1.55
CA GLN A 249 27.32 5.92 2.77
C GLN A 249 26.95 4.43 2.86
N LEU A 250 27.77 3.54 2.30
CA LEU A 250 27.46 2.10 2.26
C LEU A 250 27.15 1.49 3.65
N PRO A 251 27.90 1.78 4.73
CA PRO A 251 27.57 1.25 6.06
C PRO A 251 26.17 1.66 6.53
N ARG A 252 25.79 2.93 6.33
CA ARG A 252 24.46 3.44 6.66
C ARG A 252 23.38 2.74 5.84
N LEU A 253 23.59 2.57 4.53
CA LEU A 253 22.62 1.89 3.66
C LEU A 253 22.38 0.44 4.10
N LEU A 254 23.46 -0.28 4.44
CA LEU A 254 23.39 -1.64 4.94
C LEU A 254 22.63 -1.72 6.27
N GLU A 255 22.98 -0.89 7.25
CA GLU A 255 22.31 -0.81 8.55
C GLU A 255 20.81 -0.53 8.40
N ARG A 256 20.46 0.42 7.52
CA ARG A 256 19.07 0.79 7.24
C ARG A 256 18.31 -0.39 6.61
N ASN A 257 18.95 -1.15 5.73
CA ASN A 257 18.32 -2.29 5.06
C ASN A 257 18.09 -3.45 6.04
N LEU A 258 19.08 -3.75 6.86
CA LEU A 258 18.98 -4.77 7.91
C LEU A 258 17.88 -4.43 8.91
N THR A 259 17.78 -3.16 9.33
CA THR A 259 16.70 -2.75 10.22
C THR A 259 15.33 -2.84 9.56
N TYR A 260 15.21 -2.46 8.28
CA TYR A 260 13.92 -2.59 7.59
C TYR A 260 13.50 -4.06 7.47
N ILE A 261 14.45 -4.97 7.19
CA ILE A 261 14.19 -6.42 7.22
C ILE A 261 13.71 -6.85 8.61
N ALA A 262 14.40 -6.43 9.67
CA ALA A 262 14.00 -6.74 11.05
C ALA A 262 12.60 -6.16 11.39
N SER A 263 12.25 -4.97 10.88
CA SER A 263 10.90 -4.42 11.03
C SER A 263 9.84 -5.29 10.35
N LEU A 264 10.14 -5.83 9.16
CA LEU A 264 9.23 -6.78 8.49
C LEU A 264 9.10 -8.11 9.25
N ASP A 265 10.17 -8.57 9.89
CA ASP A 265 10.13 -9.75 10.78
C ASP A 265 9.26 -9.51 12.01
N ALA A 266 9.39 -8.35 12.64
CA ALA A 266 8.53 -7.93 13.74
C ALA A 266 7.06 -7.83 13.31
N LEU A 267 6.79 -7.32 12.10
CA LEU A 267 5.44 -7.20 11.58
C LEU A 267 4.84 -8.57 11.27
N GLU A 268 5.60 -9.48 10.67
CA GLU A 268 5.16 -10.85 10.45
C GLU A 268 4.83 -11.55 11.78
N ALA A 269 5.68 -11.39 12.81
CA ALA A 269 5.43 -11.94 14.13
C ALA A 269 4.14 -11.40 14.75
N TRP A 270 3.87 -10.10 14.59
CA TRP A 270 2.61 -9.48 15.02
C TRP A 270 1.40 -10.08 14.30
N TYR A 271 1.47 -10.22 12.97
CA TYR A 271 0.39 -10.83 12.18
C TYR A 271 0.09 -12.27 12.61
N ARG A 272 1.14 -13.08 12.79
CA ARG A 272 1.00 -14.49 13.18
C ARG A 272 0.54 -14.67 14.62
N GLY A 273 1.13 -13.92 15.55
CA GLY A 273 0.95 -14.13 16.98
C GLY A 273 -0.24 -13.39 17.58
N VAL A 274 -0.69 -12.30 16.94
CA VAL A 274 -1.75 -11.45 17.49
C VAL A 274 -2.91 -11.27 16.53
N ARG A 275 -2.66 -11.05 15.24
CA ARG A 275 -3.74 -10.73 14.30
C ARG A 275 -4.52 -11.94 13.77
N GLY A 276 -3.98 -13.15 13.87
CA GLY A 276 -4.56 -14.36 13.27
C GLY A 276 -6.04 -14.57 13.60
N ASP A 277 -6.42 -14.42 14.87
CA ASP A 277 -7.80 -14.62 15.32
C ASP A 277 -8.78 -13.58 14.75
N PHE A 278 -8.33 -12.34 14.56
CA PHE A 278 -9.15 -11.28 13.96
C PHE A 278 -9.48 -11.57 12.49
N PHE A 279 -8.56 -12.20 11.77
CA PHE A 279 -8.80 -12.68 10.42
C PHE A 279 -9.70 -13.91 10.39
N ALA A 280 -9.50 -14.86 11.31
CA ALA A 280 -10.35 -16.06 11.40
C ALA A 280 -11.81 -15.76 11.76
N ALA A 281 -12.11 -14.55 12.26
CA ALA A 281 -13.45 -14.14 12.66
C ALA A 281 -14.46 -13.98 11.50
N TRP A 282 -14.04 -14.09 10.23
CA TRP A 282 -14.96 -13.97 9.08
C TRP A 282 -14.55 -14.85 7.89
N PRO A 283 -15.51 -15.23 7.00
CA PRO A 283 -15.37 -16.39 6.12
C PRO A 283 -14.18 -16.40 5.13
N LEU A 284 -13.71 -15.23 4.67
CA LEU A 284 -12.58 -15.14 3.74
C LEU A 284 -11.31 -14.59 4.40
N GLY A 285 -11.35 -14.34 5.71
CA GLY A 285 -10.28 -13.62 6.40
C GLY A 285 -8.96 -14.38 6.45
N GLU A 286 -8.97 -15.72 6.51
CA GLU A 286 -7.75 -16.53 6.39
C GLU A 286 -7.02 -16.27 5.06
N LEU A 287 -7.76 -16.13 3.95
CA LEU A 287 -7.16 -15.84 2.64
C LEU A 287 -6.56 -14.42 2.59
N VAL A 288 -7.17 -13.47 3.29
CA VAL A 288 -6.62 -12.10 3.42
C VAL A 288 -5.38 -12.10 4.31
N HIS A 289 -5.39 -12.87 5.41
CA HIS A 289 -4.23 -13.06 6.28
C HIS A 289 -3.04 -13.66 5.53
N GLU A 290 -3.27 -14.73 4.75
CA GLU A 290 -2.26 -15.31 3.87
C GLU A 290 -1.70 -14.28 2.88
N GLY A 291 -2.57 -13.45 2.30
CA GLY A 291 -2.17 -12.34 1.44
C GLY A 291 -1.25 -11.35 2.16
N ALA A 292 -1.62 -10.92 3.36
CA ALA A 292 -0.84 -9.96 4.16
C ALA A 292 0.56 -10.51 4.49
N LEU A 293 0.63 -11.75 4.97
CA LEU A 293 1.91 -12.43 5.22
C LEU A 293 2.75 -12.56 3.94
N ALA A 294 2.13 -12.85 2.79
CA ALA A 294 2.82 -12.91 1.51
C ALA A 294 3.32 -11.54 1.03
N ALA A 295 2.60 -10.46 1.31
CA ALA A 295 3.04 -9.09 1.00
C ALA A 295 4.28 -8.71 1.84
N ILE A 296 4.27 -9.01 3.14
CA ILE A 296 5.41 -8.80 4.05
C ILE A 296 6.62 -9.62 3.57
N ALA A 297 6.42 -10.90 3.27
CA ALA A 297 7.48 -11.79 2.78
C ALA A 297 8.04 -11.35 1.41
N SER A 298 7.20 -10.79 0.54
CA SER A 298 7.62 -10.19 -0.74
C SER A 298 8.54 -8.99 -0.51
N GLY A 299 8.17 -8.10 0.42
CA GLY A 299 9.02 -6.98 0.84
C GLY A 299 10.37 -7.45 1.36
N ARG A 300 10.37 -8.44 2.27
CA ARG A 300 11.61 -9.03 2.80
C ARG A 300 12.49 -9.57 1.68
N SER A 301 11.92 -10.40 0.80
CA SER A 301 12.63 -10.99 -0.33
C SER A 301 13.25 -9.92 -1.24
N GLU A 302 12.53 -8.82 -1.46
CA GLU A 302 12.99 -7.70 -2.27
C GLU A 302 14.11 -6.88 -1.59
N ARG A 303 14.20 -6.89 -0.25
CA ARG A 303 15.29 -6.25 0.52
C ARG A 303 16.52 -7.14 0.66
N VAL A 304 16.33 -8.46 0.81
CA VAL A 304 17.43 -9.43 0.86
C VAL A 304 18.23 -9.45 -0.44
N LYS A 305 17.59 -9.28 -1.61
CA LYS A 305 18.28 -9.12 -2.90
C LYS A 305 19.22 -7.91 -2.99
N ARG A 306 19.18 -7.01 -2.00
CA ARG A 306 19.97 -5.76 -1.95
C ARG A 306 21.08 -5.80 -0.91
N LEU A 307 21.27 -6.95 -0.24
CA LEU A 307 22.45 -7.28 0.56
C LEU A 307 23.50 -7.95 -0.33
#